data_AF-A0AAW5SU80-F1
#
_entry.id   AF-A0AAW5SU80-F1
#
_cell.length_a   1.000
_cell.length_b   1.000
_cell.length_c   1.000
_cell.angle_alpha   90.00
_cell.angle_beta   90.00
_cell.angle_gamma   90.00
#
_symmetry.space_group_name_H-M   'P 1'
#
loop_
_entity.id
_entity.type
_entity.pdbx_description
1 polymer ?
#
loop_
_entity_poly.entity_id
_entity_poly.type
_entity_poly.pdbx_seq_one_letter_code
_entity_poly.pdbx_strand_id
1 'polypeptide(L)' 'MTECRECVAGLEHCHGTVIHHAAYRPECTEPDCVTPEVAHAFVIDCEAIDCACAVVVSAHRVG' A
#
# COMPACT_ATOMS: atom_id res chain seq x y z
N MET A 1 -6.11 -24.80 6.08
CA MET A 1 -5.08 -23.92 5.48
C MET A 1 -5.20 -24.10 3.98
N THR A 2 -5.83 -23.15 3.30
CA THR A 2 -5.90 -23.14 1.83
C THR A 2 -4.61 -22.53 1.31
N GLU A 3 -3.90 -23.28 0.49
CA GLU A 3 -2.70 -22.82 -0.21
C GLU A 3 -3.04 -21.73 -1.23
N CYS A 4 -2.24 -20.67 -1.28
CA CYS A 4 -2.38 -19.63 -2.30
C CYS A 4 -2.04 -20.22 -3.67
N ARG A 5 -2.97 -20.12 -4.62
CA ARG A 5 -2.78 -20.66 -5.98
C ARG A 5 -1.54 -20.09 -6.67
N GLU A 6 -1.23 -18.82 -6.46
CA GLU A 6 -0.10 -18.14 -7.09
C GLU A 6 1.24 -18.61 -6.50
N CYS A 7 1.29 -18.90 -5.19
CA CYS A 7 2.45 -19.57 -4.56
C CYS A 7 2.69 -20.95 -5.17
N VAL A 8 1.62 -21.75 -5.31
CA VAL A 8 1.72 -23.10 -5.89
C VAL A 8 2.16 -23.06 -7.35
N ALA A 9 1.75 -22.02 -8.09
CA ALA A 9 2.15 -21.79 -9.48
C ALA A 9 3.53 -21.13 -9.63
N GLY A 10 4.18 -20.70 -8.53
CA GLY A 10 5.48 -20.02 -8.56
C GLY A 10 5.45 -18.65 -9.24
N LEU A 11 4.30 -17.96 -9.24
CA LEU A 11 4.16 -16.64 -9.83
C LEU A 11 4.72 -15.56 -8.89
N GLU A 12 5.23 -14.47 -9.46
CA GLU A 12 5.62 -13.30 -8.68
C GLU A 12 4.37 -12.57 -8.18
N HIS A 13 4.17 -12.56 -6.87
CA HIS A 13 3.05 -11.90 -6.20
C HIS A 13 3.43 -11.57 -4.75
N CYS A 14 2.67 -10.66 -4.14
CA CYS A 14 2.77 -10.32 -2.72
C CYS A 14 1.40 -10.47 -2.05
N HIS A 15 1.40 -10.87 -0.78
CA HIS A 15 0.17 -11.07 0.01
C HIS A 15 -0.20 -9.82 0.82
N GLY A 16 0.70 -8.84 0.86
CA GLY A 16 0.44 -7.56 1.48
C GLY A 16 -0.49 -6.68 0.66
N THR A 17 -0.98 -5.64 1.31
CA THR A 17 -1.72 -4.56 0.66
C THR A 17 -0.79 -3.37 0.49
N VAL A 18 -0.77 -2.79 -0.70
CA VAL A 18 -0.06 -1.52 -0.90
C VAL A 18 -0.93 -0.38 -0.37
N ILE A 19 -0.35 0.48 0.45
CA ILE A 19 -0.94 1.72 0.93
C ILE A 19 -0.36 2.86 0.09
N HIS A 20 -1.22 3.52 -0.68
CA HIS A 20 -0.88 4.75 -1.39
C HIS A 20 -0.95 5.93 -0.43
N HIS A 21 0.21 6.42 -0.02
CA HIS A 21 0.31 7.58 0.85
C HIS A 21 0.14 8.88 0.06
N ALA A 22 -0.60 9.82 0.63
CA ALA A 22 -0.77 11.15 0.04
C ALA A 22 0.54 11.97 0.04
N ALA A 23 1.41 11.79 1.05
CA ALA A 23 2.64 12.56 1.20
C ALA A 23 3.95 11.74 1.12
N TYR A 24 3.86 10.42 1.08
CA TYR A 24 5.01 9.52 1.12
C TYR A 24 5.01 8.55 -0.06
N ARG A 25 6.07 7.75 -0.17
CA ARG A 25 6.12 6.66 -1.15
C ARG A 25 5.08 5.59 -0.77
N PRO A 26 4.51 4.86 -1.74
CA PRO A 26 3.69 3.69 -1.45
C PRO A 26 4.43 2.71 -0.55
N GLU A 27 3.70 2.15 0.41
CA GLU A 27 4.22 1.18 1.39
C GLU A 27 3.43 -0.12 1.26
N CYS A 28 4.09 -1.27 1.34
CA CYS A 28 3.40 -2.55 1.47
C CYS A 28 3.31 -2.95 2.95
N THR A 29 2.18 -3.51 3.37
CA THR A 29 2.00 -4.01 4.74
C THR A 29 2.90 -5.19 5.10
N GLU A 30 3.46 -5.89 4.10
CA GLU A 30 4.43 -6.96 4.35
C GLU A 30 5.83 -6.36 4.64
N PRO A 31 6.46 -6.75 5.76
CA PRO A 31 7.76 -6.21 6.14
C PRO A 31 8.81 -6.53 5.08
N ASP A 32 9.69 -5.56 4.82
CA ASP A 32 10.81 -5.69 3.88
C ASP A 32 10.39 -6.08 2.44
N CYS A 33 9.13 -5.83 2.06
CA CYS A 33 8.65 -6.08 0.72
C CYS A 33 9.38 -5.20 -0.31
N VAL A 34 9.97 -5.85 -1.32
CA VAL A 34 10.68 -5.19 -2.42
C VAL A 34 10.04 -5.45 -3.79
N THR A 35 8.90 -6.15 -3.84
CA THR A 35 8.22 -6.45 -5.09
C THR A 35 7.57 -5.20 -5.69
N PRO A 36 7.50 -5.06 -7.02
CA PRO A 36 6.85 -3.92 -7.65
C PRO A 36 5.35 -3.89 -7.29
N GLU A 37 4.74 -2.70 -7.31
CA GLU A 37 3.33 -2.52 -6.95
C GLU A 37 2.38 -3.41 -7.78
N VAL A 38 2.72 -3.68 -9.05
CA VAL A 38 1.95 -4.58 -9.94
C VAL A 38 1.87 -6.04 -9.45
N ALA A 39 2.76 -6.46 -8.54
CA ALA A 39 2.74 -7.79 -7.94
C ALA A 39 1.72 -7.91 -6.78
N HIS A 40 1.05 -6.82 -6.41
CA HIS A 40 0.07 -6.80 -5.33
C HIS A 40 -1.34 -6.84 -5.90
N ALA A 41 -2.18 -7.72 -5.35
CA ALA A 41 -3.59 -7.79 -5.72
C ALA A 41 -4.41 -6.64 -5.11
N PHE A 42 -3.94 -6.05 -4.00
CA PHE A 42 -4.66 -5.03 -3.25
C PHE A 42 -3.84 -3.76 -3.10
N VAL A 43 -4.50 -2.64 -3.41
CA VAL A 43 -4.00 -1.29 -3.18
C VAL A 43 -5.12 -0.49 -2.52
N ILE A 44 -4.80 0.27 -1.47
CA ILE A 44 -5.71 1.18 -0.79
C ILE A 44 -5.07 2.55 -0.64
N ASP A 45 -5.87 3.60 -0.66
CA ASP A 45 -5.41 4.94 -0.29
C ASP A 45 -5.25 5.07 1.22
N CYS A 46 -4.24 5.82 1.67
CA CYS A 46 -3.95 5.98 3.09
C CYS A 46 -5.08 6.70 3.87
N GLU A 47 -5.97 7.41 3.18
CA GLU A 47 -7.18 8.01 3.77
C GLU A 47 -8.12 6.94 4.34
N ALA A 48 -8.22 5.77 3.69
CA ALA A 48 -9.11 4.70 4.13
C ALA A 48 -8.73 4.12 5.51
N ILE A 49 -7.51 4.38 5.98
CA ILE A 49 -6.99 3.93 7.27
C ILE A 49 -6.71 5.08 8.25
N ASP A 50 -7.24 6.29 7.98
CA ASP A 50 -7.02 7.49 8.80
C ASP A 50 -5.53 7.81 8.99
N CYS A 51 -4.72 7.62 7.93
CA CYS A 51 -3.29 7.90 8.01
C CYS A 51 -3.05 9.41 8.22
N ALA A 52 -2.16 9.76 9.15
CA ALA A 52 -1.84 11.16 9.45
C ALA A 52 -1.35 11.95 8.22
N CYS A 53 -0.76 11.28 7.22
CA CYS A 53 -0.31 11.93 6.00
C CYS A 53 -1.43 12.29 5.01
N ALA A 54 -2.65 11.77 5.20
CA ALA A 54 -3.84 12.17 4.43
C ALA A 54 -4.31 13.59 4.81
N VAL A 55 -3.88 14.11 5.96
CA VAL A 55 -4.22 15.47 6.38
C VAL A 55 -3.43 16.47 5.55
N VAL A 56 -4.06 17.01 4.52
CA VAL A 56 -3.57 18.20 3.81
C VAL A 56 -3.73 19.42 4.72
N VAL A 57 -2.75 19.70 5.58
CA VAL A 57 -2.61 21.05 6.16
C VAL A 57 -2.27 22.01 5.02
N SER A 58 -3.32 22.50 4.38
CA SER A 58 -3.23 23.56 3.39
C SER A 58 -2.56 24.75 4.07
N ALA A 59 -1.33 25.07 3.68
CA ALA A 59 -0.62 26.28 4.09
C ALA A 59 -1.27 27.58 3.55
N HIS A 60 -2.55 27.52 3.20
CA HIS A 60 -3.36 28.60 2.61
C HIS A 60 -4.25 29.29 3.65
N ARG A 61 -3.76 29.54 4.87
CA ARG A 61 -4.33 30.59 5.71
C ARG A 61 -3.66 31.91 5.36
N VAL A 62 -4.25 32.65 4.43
CA VAL A 62 -4.02 34.10 4.30
C VAL A 62 -4.84 34.78 5.40
N GLY A 63 -4.15 35.59 6.20
CA GLY A 63 -4.70 36.47 7.23
C GLY A 63 -3.58 37.16 7.97
#